data_AF-E2C9X7-F1
#
_entry.id   AF-E2C9X7-F1
#
_cell.length_a   1.000
_cell.length_b   1.000
_cell.length_c   1.000
_cell.angle_alpha   90.00
_cell.angle_beta   90.00
_cell.angle_gamma   90.00
#
_symmetry.space_group_name_H-M   'P 1'
#
loop_
_entity.id
_entity.type
_entity.pdbx_description
1 polymer ?
#
loop_
_entity_poly.entity_id
_entity_poly.type
_entity_poly.pdbx_seq_one_letter_code
_entity_poly.pdbx_strand_id
1 'polypeptide(L)'
;PKSARTLLNAPRNNIVQVSAENGHFFHYSLEKAIIEQFISIKTTIESEVIMMDLNIDGLPISKSSKGQLWPILAKIYGDVFTPFVISAYYGYSKPPSVDILLKPFCQEYN
;
A
#
# COMPACT_ATOMS: atom_id res chain seq x y z
N PRO A 1 16.99 -9.24 -2.56
CA PRO A 1 16.29 -10.36 -3.25
C PRO A 1 16.80 -10.52 -4.69
N LYS A 2 17.07 -11.75 -5.15
CA LYS A 2 17.66 -12.02 -6.48
C LYS A 2 16.64 -12.01 -7.64
N SER A 3 15.35 -12.10 -7.34
CA SER A 3 14.25 -11.85 -8.29
C SER A 3 12.93 -11.60 -7.55
N ALA A 4 11.93 -11.01 -8.21
CA ALA A 4 10.57 -10.86 -7.67
C ALA A 4 9.93 -12.20 -7.23
N ARG A 5 10.40 -13.34 -7.77
CA ARG A 5 9.93 -14.69 -7.42
C ARG A 5 10.44 -15.19 -6.07
N THR A 6 11.42 -14.51 -5.48
CA THR A 6 12.06 -14.90 -4.20
C THR A 6 11.63 -14.02 -3.02
N LEU A 7 10.42 -13.43 -3.07
CA LEU A 7 9.76 -12.87 -1.89
C LEU A 7 9.30 -14.03 -0.96
N LEU A 8 10.28 -14.63 -0.29
CA LEU A 8 10.10 -15.72 0.65
C LEU A 8 9.68 -15.11 1.99
N ASN A 9 8.50 -15.50 2.50
CA ASN A 9 7.92 -15.10 3.80
C ASN A 9 7.30 -13.69 3.87
N ALA A 10 6.38 -13.36 2.95
CA ALA A 10 5.45 -12.24 3.20
C ALA A 10 4.46 -12.62 4.34
N PRO A 11 4.20 -11.73 5.31
CA PRO A 11 3.19 -11.97 6.35
C PRO A 11 1.82 -12.21 5.71
N ARG A 12 1.16 -13.33 6.03
CA ARG A 12 -0.14 -13.70 5.44
C ARG A 12 -1.35 -13.09 6.15
N ASN A 13 -1.13 -12.43 7.28
CA ASN A 13 -2.20 -12.18 8.27
C ASN A 13 -3.15 -11.03 7.92
N ASN A 14 -2.90 -10.25 6.86
CA ASN A 14 -3.69 -9.05 6.51
C ASN A 14 -4.20 -9.02 5.06
N ILE A 15 -4.36 -10.19 4.43
CA ILE A 15 -4.94 -10.27 3.07
C ILE A 15 -6.45 -10.43 3.20
N VAL A 16 -7.20 -9.43 2.73
CA VAL A 16 -8.66 -9.47 2.66
C VAL A 16 -9.06 -9.76 1.22
N GLN A 17 -9.83 -10.83 1.01
CA GLN A 17 -10.44 -11.07 -0.30
C GLN A 17 -11.59 -10.09 -0.49
N VAL A 18 -11.44 -9.13 -1.40
CA VAL A 18 -12.50 -8.17 -1.70
C VAL A 18 -13.44 -8.79 -2.74
N SER A 19 -14.72 -8.88 -2.38
CA SER A 19 -15.76 -9.38 -3.27
C SER A 19 -16.09 -8.34 -4.34
N ALA A 20 -15.40 -8.45 -5.46
CA ALA A 20 -15.89 -8.06 -6.78
C ALA A 20 -15.11 -8.91 -7.78
N GLU A 21 -15.72 -10.03 -8.19
CA GLU A 21 -15.31 -10.87 -9.33
C GLU A 21 -13.78 -10.95 -9.59
N ASN A 22 -13.06 -11.58 -8.64
CA ASN A 22 -11.66 -12.03 -8.72
C ASN A 22 -10.53 -11.06 -8.27
N GLY A 23 -10.82 -10.02 -7.47
CA GLY A 23 -9.79 -9.16 -6.87
C GLY A 23 -9.29 -9.64 -5.50
N HIS A 24 -8.01 -9.36 -5.19
CA HIS A 24 -7.39 -9.53 -3.88
C HIS A 24 -6.96 -8.17 -3.33
N PHE A 25 -7.21 -7.91 -2.06
CA PHE A 25 -6.78 -6.68 -1.41
C PHE A 25 -5.92 -6.98 -0.19
N PHE A 26 -4.91 -6.17 0.00
CA PHE A 26 -4.00 -6.26 1.13
C PHE A 26 -3.92 -4.88 1.79
N HIS A 27 -4.08 -4.86 3.11
CA HIS A 27 -3.94 -3.65 3.91
C HIS A 27 -2.83 -3.84 4.94
N TYR A 28 -1.78 -3.03 4.86
CA TYR A 28 -0.70 -3.09 5.83
C TYR A 28 -1.03 -2.32 7.11
N SER A 29 -1.56 -1.11 6.95
CA SER A 29 -1.82 -0.05 7.93
C SER A 29 -0.94 1.18 7.68
N LEU A 30 -1.55 2.37 7.72
CA LEU A 30 -0.84 3.63 7.61
C LEU A 30 0.03 3.89 8.85
N GLU A 31 -0.55 3.71 10.03
CA GLU A 31 0.12 3.97 11.31
C GLU A 31 1.42 3.17 11.41
N LYS A 32 1.35 1.86 11.14
CA LYS A 32 2.52 0.98 11.15
C LYS A 32 3.58 1.44 10.16
N ALA A 33 3.16 1.77 8.93
CA ALA A 33 4.09 2.22 7.90
C ALA A 33 4.78 3.54 8.27
N ILE A 34 4.05 4.50 8.86
CA ILE A 34 4.61 5.78 9.33
C ILE A 34 5.63 5.55 10.46
N ILE A 35 5.27 4.74 11.47
CA ILE A 35 6.17 4.40 12.57
C ILE A 35 7.47 3.78 12.04
N GLU A 36 7.37 2.84 11.10
CA GLU A 36 8.53 2.21 10.46
C GLU A 36 9.39 3.21 9.69
N GLN A 37 8.79 4.18 9.00
CA GLN A 37 9.55 5.24 8.33
C GLN A 37 10.36 6.06 9.32
N PHE A 38 9.77 6.48 10.46
CA PHE A 38 10.48 7.27 11.47
C PHE A 38 11.63 6.49 12.12
N ILE A 39 11.38 5.22 12.46
CA ILE A 39 12.41 4.32 13.01
C ILE A 39 13.56 4.15 12.02
N SER A 40 13.24 3.92 10.74
CA SER A 40 14.19 3.73 9.64
C SER A 40 15.18 4.89 9.52
N ILE A 41 14.68 6.12 9.50
CA ILE A 41 15.51 7.31 9.29
C ILE A 41 16.08 7.90 10.59
N LYS A 42 15.75 7.32 11.75
CA LYS A 42 16.15 7.77 13.08
C LYS A 42 15.84 9.26 13.31
N THR A 43 14.67 9.69 12.86
CA THR A 43 14.20 11.06 13.06
C THR A 43 13.03 11.10 14.02
N THR A 44 12.84 12.25 14.64
CA THR A 44 11.65 12.58 15.42
C THR A 44 11.00 13.78 14.77
N ILE A 45 9.70 13.71 14.52
CA ILE A 45 8.92 14.88 14.10
C ILE A 45 8.35 15.54 15.36
N GLU A 46 8.63 16.83 15.52
CA GLU A 46 8.09 17.66 16.61
C GLU A 46 6.73 18.28 16.27
N SER A 47 6.22 18.03 15.05
CA SER A 47 4.93 18.50 14.60
C SER A 47 3.80 17.53 14.96
N GLU A 48 2.68 18.08 15.40
CA GLU A 48 1.42 17.34 15.59
C GLU A 48 0.73 17.00 14.25
N VAL A 49 1.22 17.55 13.12
CA VAL A 49 0.64 17.36 11.79
C VAL A 49 1.65 16.70 10.86
N ILE A 50 1.26 15.57 10.28
CA ILE A 50 2.02 14.89 9.24
C ILE A 50 1.37 15.16 7.89
N MET A 51 2.05 15.94 7.05
CA MET A 51 1.67 16.10 5.65
C MET A 51 2.16 14.91 4.83
N MET A 52 1.33 14.41 3.93
CA MET A 52 1.67 13.25 3.10
C MET A 52 0.94 13.26 1.76
N ASP A 53 1.63 12.77 0.74
CA ASP A 53 1.09 12.56 -0.60
C ASP A 53 0.62 11.11 -0.74
N LEU A 54 -0.55 10.91 -1.34
CA LEU A 54 -1.09 9.59 -1.67
C LEU A 54 -1.06 9.38 -3.19
N ASN A 55 -0.57 8.21 -3.61
CA ASN A 55 -0.56 7.82 -5.02
C ASN A 55 -1.19 6.43 -5.21
N ILE A 56 -2.04 6.31 -6.23
CA ILE A 56 -2.73 5.07 -6.61
C ILE A 56 -2.54 4.90 -8.11
N ASP A 57 -1.68 3.97 -8.50
CA ASP A 57 -1.35 3.73 -9.91
C ASP A 57 -1.51 2.24 -10.27
N GLY A 58 -1.83 1.96 -11.53
CA GLY A 58 -2.06 0.62 -12.05
C GLY A 58 -0.83 0.08 -12.78
N LEU A 59 -0.28 -1.03 -12.30
CA LEU A 59 0.92 -1.67 -12.83
C LEU A 59 0.61 -3.08 -13.35
N PRO A 60 0.83 -3.37 -14.65
CA PRO A 60 0.67 -4.73 -15.16
C PRO A 60 1.73 -5.67 -14.55
N ILE A 61 1.29 -6.78 -13.94
CA ILE A 61 2.21 -7.74 -13.28
C ILE A 61 2.86 -8.68 -14.29
N SER A 62 2.18 -8.98 -15.39
CA SER A 62 2.74 -9.83 -16.43
C SER A 62 2.30 -9.38 -17.82
N LYS A 63 3.12 -9.70 -18.83
CA LYS A 63 2.80 -9.43 -20.24
C LYS A 63 1.78 -10.42 -20.81
N SER A 64 1.60 -11.56 -20.17
CA SER A 64 0.80 -12.70 -20.66
C SER A 64 -0.53 -12.88 -19.91
N SER A 65 -0.78 -12.12 -18.86
CA SER A 65 -2.05 -12.07 -18.14
C SER A 65 -2.59 -10.65 -18.09
N LYS A 66 -3.91 -10.51 -17.95
CA LYS A 66 -4.56 -9.22 -17.69
C LYS A 66 -4.41 -8.74 -16.24
N GLY A 67 -3.59 -9.43 -15.44
CA GLY A 67 -3.42 -9.14 -14.02
C GLY A 67 -2.70 -7.80 -13.80
N GLN A 68 -3.29 -6.95 -12.97
CA GLN A 68 -2.82 -5.62 -12.63
C GLN A 68 -2.70 -5.48 -11.11
N LEU A 69 -1.57 -4.94 -10.65
CA LEU A 69 -1.37 -4.49 -9.27
C LEU A 69 -1.69 -3.00 -9.19
N TRP A 70 -2.41 -2.61 -8.16
CA TRP A 70 -2.72 -1.23 -7.85
C TRP A 70 -2.19 -0.95 -6.44
N PRO A 71 -0.89 -0.61 -6.29
CA PRO A 71 -0.36 -0.18 -5.01
C PRO A 71 -0.96 1.17 -4.59
N ILE A 72 -1.30 1.27 -3.32
CA ILE A 72 -1.61 2.53 -2.64
C ILE A 72 -0.35 2.93 -1.89
N LEU A 73 0.32 3.93 -2.42
CA LEU A 73 1.57 4.46 -1.88
C LEU A 73 1.29 5.73 -1.09
N ALA A 74 2.00 5.91 0.01
CA ALA A 74 2.14 7.20 0.68
C ALA A 74 3.58 7.66 0.67
N LYS A 75 3.77 8.96 0.74
CA LYS A 75 5.05 9.59 1.04
C LYS A 75 4.82 10.70 2.05
N ILE A 76 5.51 10.65 3.18
CA ILE A 76 5.54 11.78 4.13
C ILE A 76 6.27 12.94 3.45
N TYR A 77 5.77 14.15 3.64
CA TYR A 77 6.38 15.36 3.10
C TYR A 77 7.79 15.56 3.68
N GLY A 78 8.75 15.88 2.81
CA GLY A 78 10.17 16.01 3.16
C GLY A 78 11.07 15.09 2.34
N ASP A 79 12.28 15.55 2.05
CA ASP A 79 13.20 14.86 1.14
C ASP A 79 13.83 13.60 1.75
N VAL A 80 13.80 13.49 3.08
CA VAL A 80 14.34 12.33 3.82
C VAL A 80 13.43 11.10 3.73
N PHE A 81 12.15 11.28 3.36
CA PHE A 81 11.19 10.19 3.29
C PHE A 81 11.05 9.66 1.86
N THR A 82 10.99 8.34 1.75
CA THR A 82 10.75 7.65 0.49
C THR A 82 9.32 7.11 0.44
N PRO A 83 8.69 7.00 -0.75
CA PRO A 83 7.36 6.40 -0.85
C PRO A 83 7.31 4.97 -0.29
N PHE A 84 6.23 4.64 0.41
CA PHE A 84 5.99 3.34 1.04
C PHE A 84 4.57 2.83 0.74
N VAL A 85 4.38 1.51 0.82
CA VAL A 85 3.10 0.86 0.53
C VAL A 85 2.23 0.82 1.77
N ILE A 86 1.00 1.33 1.67
CA ILE A 86 -0.03 1.20 2.72
C ILE A 86 -0.97 0.03 2.41
N SER A 87 -1.29 -0.14 1.13
CA SER A 87 -2.22 -1.17 0.66
C SER A 87 -1.90 -1.56 -0.76
N ALA A 88 -2.45 -2.68 -1.21
CA ALA A 88 -2.37 -3.09 -2.59
C ALA A 88 -3.64 -3.82 -3.00
N TYR A 89 -4.15 -3.49 -4.19
CA TYR A 89 -5.18 -4.28 -4.86
C TYR A 89 -4.53 -5.06 -6.00
N TYR A 90 -4.92 -6.30 -6.19
CA TYR A 90 -4.59 -7.11 -7.36
C TYR A 90 -5.87 -7.62 -8.00
N GLY A 91 -6.00 -7.48 -9.31
CA GLY A 91 -7.15 -7.98 -10.04
C GLY A 91 -6.88 -8.05 -11.54
N TYR A 92 -7.85 -8.54 -12.30
CA TYR A 92 -7.77 -8.59 -13.77
C TYR A 92 -8.31 -7.31 -14.44
N SER A 93 -8.72 -6.34 -13.64
CA SER A 93 -9.26 -5.04 -14.04
C SER A 93 -8.88 -3.98 -13.00
N LYS A 94 -9.21 -2.71 -13.29
CA LYS A 94 -9.12 -1.63 -12.32
C LYS A 94 -10.02 -1.93 -11.10
N PRO A 95 -9.63 -1.52 -9.87
CA PRO A 95 -10.51 -1.53 -8.72
C PRO A 95 -11.89 -0.94 -9.06
N PRO A 96 -12.99 -1.59 -8.66
CA PRO A 96 -14.33 -1.15 -9.08
C PRO A 96 -14.74 0.17 -8.43
N SER A 97 -14.14 0.54 -7.29
CA SER A 97 -14.28 1.87 -6.70
C SER A 97 -13.01 2.27 -5.93
N VAL A 98 -12.82 3.58 -5.77
CA VAL A 98 -11.77 4.14 -4.90
C VAL A 98 -12.06 3.83 -3.43
N ASP A 99 -13.33 3.72 -3.05
CA ASP A 99 -13.74 3.41 -1.67
C ASP A 99 -13.16 2.09 -1.18
N ILE A 100 -13.03 1.09 -2.05
CA ILE A 100 -12.38 -0.18 -1.68
C ILE A 100 -10.93 0.03 -1.26
N LEU A 101 -10.24 0.98 -1.89
CA LEU A 101 -8.84 1.27 -1.63
C LEU A 101 -8.65 2.15 -0.38
N LEU A 102 -9.54 3.12 -0.20
CA LEU A 102 -9.41 4.14 0.85
C LEU A 102 -10.22 3.86 2.12
N LYS A 103 -11.25 3.00 2.07
CA LYS A 103 -12.08 2.71 3.25
C LYS A 103 -11.28 2.17 4.44
N PRO A 104 -10.34 1.21 4.26
CA PRO A 104 -9.50 0.75 5.35
C PRO A 104 -8.67 1.89 5.96
N PHE A 105 -8.08 2.73 5.11
CA PHE A 105 -7.36 3.93 5.54
C PHE A 105 -8.24 4.88 6.36
N CYS A 106 -9.48 5.17 5.90
CA CYS A 106 -10.40 6.03 6.64
C CYS A 106 -10.87 5.41 7.95
N GLN A 107 -10.92 4.08 8.05
CA GLN A 107 -11.34 3.37 9.26
C GLN A 107 -10.23 3.30 10.32
N GLU A 108 -8.96 3.39 9.94
CA GLU A 108 -7.85 3.42 10.92
C GLU A 108 -7.78 4.74 11.68
N TYR A 109 -8.31 5.83 11.11
CA TYR A 109 -8.22 7.16 11.69
C TYR A 109 -9.49 7.63 12.43
N ASN A 110 -10.64 6.99 12.19
CA ASN A 110 -11.89 7.28 12.90
C ASN A 110 -11.97 6.52 14.22
#